data_AF-A0A7X7E7I4-F1
#
_entry.id   AF-A0A7X7E7I4-F1
#
_cell.length_a   1.000
_cell.length_b   1.000
_cell.length_c   1.000
_cell.angle_alpha   90.00
_cell.angle_beta   90.00
_cell.angle_gamma   90.00
#
_symmetry.space_group_name_H-M   'P 1'
#
loop_
_entity.id
_entity.type
_entity.pdbx_description
1 polymer ?
#
loop_
_entity_poly.entity_id
_entity_poly.type
_entity_poly.pdbx_seq_one_letter_code
_entity_poly.pdbx_strand_id
1 'polypeptide(L)' 'MSIRQLRDSLSSLGEIVERDREILITRHGRVLAKLVATGPSRSAPSHSDLRAGMPYLSVPSEELIRQDRERG' A
#
# COMPACT_ATOMS: atom_id res chain seq x y z
N MET A 1 15.93 -5.07 12.67
CA MET A 1 16.31 -6.49 12.85
C MET A 1 17.41 -6.86 11.85
N SER A 2 18.52 -7.44 12.27
CA SER A 2 19.55 -7.91 11.33
C SER A 2 19.16 -9.24 10.66
N ILE A 3 19.74 -9.56 9.50
CA ILE A 3 19.54 -10.87 8.84
C ILE A 3 19.83 -12.06 9.77
N ARG A 4 20.83 -11.93 10.65
CA ARG A 4 21.17 -13.01 11.59
C ARG A 4 20.03 -13.24 12.58
N GLN A 5 19.57 -12.17 13.24
CA GLN A 5 18.44 -12.23 14.17
C GLN A 5 17.17 -12.76 13.48
N LEU A 6 16.92 -12.34 12.24
CA LEU A 6 15.77 -12.82 11.45
C LEU A 6 15.77 -14.35 11.29
N ARG A 7 16.94 -14.93 11.02
CA ARG A 7 17.10 -16.39 10.86
C ARG A 7 16.90 -17.13 12.18
N ASP A 8 17.43 -16.57 13.27
CA ASP A 8 17.30 -17.15 14.61
C ASP A 8 15.84 -17.13 15.10
N SER A 9 15.06 -16.12 14.67
CA SER A 9 13.65 -15.95 15.02
C SER A 9 12.68 -16.41 13.93
N LEU A 10 13.13 -17.22 12.95
CA LEU A 10 12.30 -17.57 11.80
C LEU A 10 11.04 -18.36 12.19
N SER A 11 11.13 -19.21 13.22
CA SER A 11 10.00 -20.02 13.73
C SER A 11 8.91 -19.19 14.39
N SER A 12 9.26 -18.06 15.00
CA SER A 12 8.32 -17.14 15.67
C SER A 12 8.07 -15.85 14.87
N LEU A 13 8.58 -15.76 13.65
CA LEU A 13 8.54 -14.53 12.85
C LEU A 13 7.10 -14.04 12.62
N GLY A 14 6.15 -14.95 12.44
CA GLY A 14 4.72 -14.60 12.32
C GLY A 14 4.19 -13.86 13.56
N GLU A 15 4.48 -14.36 14.76
CA GLU A 15 4.06 -13.72 16.01
C GLU A 15 4.72 -12.35 16.21
N ILE A 16 6.01 -12.24 15.88
CA ILE A 16 6.76 -10.98 15.98
C ILE A 16 6.17 -9.94 15.01
N VAL A 17 5.85 -10.34 13.78
CA VAL A 17 5.27 -9.45 12.77
C VAL A 17 3.85 -9.03 13.13
N GLU A 18 3.02 -9.92 13.66
CA GLU A 18 1.66 -9.58 14.13
C GLU A 18 1.70 -8.61 15.32
N ARG A 19 2.66 -8.79 16.24
CA ARG A 19 2.82 -7.93 17.42
C ARG A 19 3.31 -6.53 17.06
N ASP A 20 4.40 -6.44 16.29
CA ASP A 20 5.07 -5.16 16.01
C ASP A 20 4.53 -4.48 14.73
N ARG A 21 3.67 -5.17 13.96
CA ARG A 21 3.04 -4.80 12.68
C ARG A 21 4.00 -4.49 11.52
N GLU A 22 5.22 -4.05 11.82
CA GLU A 22 6.25 -3.70 10.88
C GLU A 22 7.64 -4.05 11.44
N ILE A 23 8.46 -4.72 10.63
CA ILE A 23 9.85 -5.05 10.95
C ILE A 23 10.76 -4.60 9.82
N LEU A 24 11.72 -3.75 10.14
CA LEU A 24 12.81 -3.38 9.21
C LEU A 24 13.93 -4.41 9.27
N ILE A 25 14.23 -5.03 8.13
CA ILE A 25 15.33 -5.98 7.97
C ILE A 25 16.56 -5.22 7.49
N THR A 26 17.66 -5.32 8.23
CA THR A 26 18.91 -4.62 7.98
C THR A 26 20.08 -5.57 7.72
N ARG A 27 21.05 -5.11 6.92
CA ARG A 27 22.34 -5.76 6.71
C ARG A 27 23.44 -4.72 6.86
N HIS A 28 24.38 -4.95 7.77
CA HIS A 28 25.45 -3.99 8.11
C HIS A 28 24.90 -2.58 8.41
N GLY A 29 23.78 -2.50 9.15
CA GLY A 29 23.14 -1.23 9.50
C GLY A 29 22.28 -0.59 8.41
N ARG A 30 22.29 -1.10 7.17
CA ARG A 30 21.45 -0.58 6.07
C ARG A 30 20.15 -1.36 5.96
N VAL A 31 19.03 -0.65 5.79
CA VAL A 31 17.71 -1.26 5.55
C VAL A 31 17.72 -1.92 4.17
N LEU A 32 17.32 -3.18 4.10
CA LEU A 32 17.19 -3.95 2.86
C LEU A 32 15.74 -4.20 2.49
N ALA A 33 14.90 -4.47 3.49
CA ALA A 33 13.51 -4.82 3.27
C ALA A 33 12.69 -4.40 4.48
N LYS A 34 11.39 -4.26 4.21
CA LYS A 34 10.36 -4.06 5.23
C LYS A 34 9.41 -5.25 5.17
N LEU A 35 9.22 -5.89 6.32
CA LEU A 35 8.22 -6.91 6.51
C LEU A 35 7.02 -6.27 7.22
N VAL A 36 5.83 -6.43 6.66
CA VAL A 36 4.59 -5.87 7.19
C VAL A 36 3.63 -7.03 7.39
N ALA A 37 2.89 -7.01 8.50
CA ALA A 37 1.81 -7.97 8.70
C ALA A 37 0.81 -7.86 7.55
N THR A 38 0.48 -9.00 6.92
CA THR A 38 -0.63 -9.06 6.00
C THR A 38 -1.90 -8.96 6.82
N GLY A 39 -2.46 -7.76 6.95
CA GLY A 39 -3.78 -7.57 7.54
C GLY A 39 -4.84 -8.42 6.81
N PRO A 40 -6.07 -8.51 7.34
CA PRO A 40 -7.14 -9.24 6.66
C PRO A 40 -7.19 -8.76 5.21
N SER A 41 -7.13 -9.72 4.28
CA SER A 41 -7.25 -9.45 2.85
C SER A 41 -8.50 -8.62 2.65
N ARG A 42 -8.33 -7.31 2.44
CA ARG A 42 -9.47 -6.45 2.12
C ARG A 42 -9.89 -6.90 0.74
N SER A 43 -11.13 -7.38 0.61
CA SER A 43 -11.74 -7.57 -0.69
C SER A 43 -11.57 -6.28 -1.48
N ALA A 44 -11.20 -6.39 -2.76
CA ALA A 44 -11.15 -5.23 -3.63
C ALA A 44 -12.49 -4.47 -3.52
N PRO A 45 -12.47 -3.13 -3.44
CA PRO A 45 -13.70 -2.35 -3.39
C PRO A 45 -14.56 -2.63 -4.62
N SER A 46 -15.88 -2.67 -4.45
CA SER A 46 -16.80 -2.81 -5.57
C SER A 46 -16.77 -1.56 -6.46
N HIS A 47 -17.29 -1.67 -7.69
CA HIS A 47 -17.48 -0.50 -8.55
C HIS A 47 -18.39 0.56 -7.90
N SER A 48 -19.35 0.17 -7.05
CA SER A 48 -20.16 1.12 -6.28
C SER A 48 -19.35 1.83 -5.20
N ASP A 49 -18.48 1.13 -4.47
CA ASP A 49 -17.66 1.73 -3.42
C ASP A 49 -16.68 2.75 -4.01
N LEU A 50 -16.07 2.41 -5.16
CA LEU A 50 -15.19 3.32 -5.88
C LEU A 50 -15.93 4.57 -6.34
N ARG A 51 -17.14 4.42 -6.93
CA ARG A 51 -17.96 5.57 -7.34
C ARG A 51 -18.41 6.44 -6.18
N ALA A 52 -18.78 5.84 -5.05
CA ALA A 52 -19.18 6.57 -3.85
C ALA A 52 -18.02 7.39 -3.25
N GLY A 53 -16.78 6.93 -3.44
CA GLY A 53 -15.57 7.65 -3.02
C GLY A 53 -15.07 8.72 -4.01
N MET A 54 -15.66 8.85 -5.20
CA MET A 54 -15.23 9.85 -6.16
C MET A 54 -15.68 11.26 -5.73
N PRO A 55 -14.77 12.25 -5.67
CA PRO A 55 -15.16 13.63 -5.42
C PRO A 55 -15.99 14.18 -6.60
N TYR A 56 -16.82 15.17 -6.32
CA TYR A 56 -17.47 15.94 -7.38
C TYR A 56 -16.41 16.64 -8.23
N LEU A 57 -16.56 16.52 -9.55
CA LEU A 57 -15.70 17.23 -10.50
C LEU A 57 -16.05 18.72 -10.44
N SER A 58 -15.02 19.56 -10.27
CA SER A 58 -15.16 21.02 -10.26
C SER A 58 -15.23 21.61 -11.65
N VAL A 59 -14.73 20.90 -12.66
CA VAL A 59 -14.74 21.32 -14.06
C VAL A 59 -15.87 20.59 -14.78
N PRO A 60 -16.82 21.31 -15.40
CA PRO A 60 -17.85 20.71 -16.21
C PRO A 60 -17.27 19.93 -17.38
N SER A 61 -17.93 18.83 -17.75
CA SER A 61 -17.51 17.99 -18.86
C SER A 61 -17.46 18.76 -20.18
N GLU A 62 -18.34 19.75 -20.41
CA GLU A 62 -18.32 20.54 -21.64
C GLU A 62 -17.01 21.31 -21.84
N GLU A 63 -16.39 21.76 -20.75
CA GLU A 63 -15.15 22.53 -20.79
C GLU A 63 -13.96 21.62 -21.13
N LEU A 64 -13.91 20.43 -20.51
CA LEU A 64 -12.89 19.42 -20.82
C LEU A 64 -12.98 18.94 -22.27
N ILE A 65 -14.20 18.70 -22.76
CA ILE A 65 -14.45 18.27 -24.14
C ILE A 65 -14.04 19.35 -25.14
N ARG A 66 -14.28 20.63 -24.82
CA ARG A 66 -13.83 21.75 -25.66
C ARG A 66 -12.31 21.82 -25.73
N GLN A 67 -11.64 21.75 -24.58
CA GLN A 67 -10.17 21.80 -24.51
C GLN A 67 -9.53 20.66 -25.30
N ASP A 68 -10.11 19.46 -25.27
CA ASP A 68 -9.61 18.32 -26.04
C ASP A 68 -9.74 18.55 -27.56
N ARG A 69 -10.88 19.09 -28.01
CA ARG A 69 -11.11 19.43 -29.43
C ARG A 69 -10.20 20.53 -29.96
N GLU A 70 -9.93 21.55 -29.16
CA GLU A 70 -9.09 22.69 -29.56
C GLU A 70 -7.59 22.35 -29.58
N ARG A 71 -7.19 21.25 -28.92
CA ARG A 71 -5.80 20.78 -28.89
C ARG A 71 -5.44 19.82 -30.03
N GLY A 72 -6.42 19.32 -30.78
CA GLY A 72 -6.23 18.50 -31.99
C GLY A 72 -6.00 19.33 -33.24
#